data_AF-A0A945SF05-F1
#
_entry.id   AF-A0A945SF05-F1
#
_cell.length_a   1.000
_cell.length_b   1.000
_cell.length_c   1.000
_cell.angle_alpha   90.00
_cell.angle_beta   90.00
_cell.angle_gamma   90.00
#
_symmetry.space_group_name_H-M   'P 1'
#
loop_
_entity.id
_entity.type
_entity.pdbx_description
1 polymer ?
#
loop_
_entity_poly.entity_id
_entity_poly.type
_entity_poly.pdbx_seq_one_letter_code
_entity_poly.pdbx_strand_id
1 'polypeptide(L)'
;TTEGLLVIDNNTWDVYTSKNSKLPSDKIRKIIKIKDNILIATSKGLVKYSNDFEVILSSDKNGIIDDDFISMSVDHNNVVWLGTNSGLYSFSNNIWRIYNTKNSELPNNNIWDIVIDGEGKKWIATKRGIITIQDDQWVLFNKKNTPLKTNTIKSLVYDDYDQIWVGTDKGVVSFDGEDWKKHKISHKKALVTSLFIDDFDNKWVCTLKDVIVYNIDGVEFKNNISAQNSVIVSK
;
A
#
# COMPACT_ATOMS: atom_id res chain seq x y z
N THR A 1 -4.12 6.24 14.41
CA THR A 1 -3.32 6.05 15.64
C THR A 1 -3.60 4.65 16.18
N THR A 2 -3.08 4.27 17.35
CA THR A 2 -3.56 3.05 18.05
C THR A 2 -4.98 3.19 18.60
N GLU A 3 -5.54 4.41 18.53
CA GLU A 3 -6.80 4.81 19.14
C GLU A 3 -7.80 5.36 18.09
N GLY A 4 -7.73 4.90 16.84
CA GLY A 4 -8.66 5.31 15.78
C GLY A 4 -8.10 6.31 14.78
N LEU A 5 -8.97 7.14 14.23
CA LEU A 5 -8.67 8.12 13.18
C LEU A 5 -8.48 9.50 13.80
N LEU A 6 -7.28 10.05 13.64
CA LEU A 6 -7.00 11.45 13.98
C LEU A 6 -7.27 12.33 12.76
N VAL A 7 -8.09 13.36 12.93
CA VAL A 7 -8.35 14.40 11.95
C VAL A 7 -7.82 15.72 12.50
N ILE A 8 -7.06 16.43 11.68
CA ILE A 8 -6.51 17.73 12.03
C ILE A 8 -7.05 18.74 11.02
N ASP A 9 -7.82 19.71 11.49
CA ASP A 9 -8.38 20.78 10.66
C ASP A 9 -8.22 22.12 11.37
N ASN A 10 -7.60 23.12 10.72
CA ASN A 10 -7.44 24.47 11.28
C ASN A 10 -6.97 24.53 12.75
N ASN A 11 -5.98 23.69 13.12
CA ASN A 11 -5.45 23.52 14.48
C ASN A 11 -6.38 22.83 15.51
N THR A 12 -7.54 22.31 15.11
CA THR A 12 -8.31 21.37 15.93
C THR A 12 -7.84 19.95 15.68
N TRP A 13 -7.91 19.12 16.72
CA TRP A 13 -7.46 17.73 16.72
C TRP A 13 -8.61 16.88 17.22
N ASP A 14 -9.28 16.18 16.31
CA ASP A 14 -10.42 15.33 16.63
C ASP A 14 -10.05 13.86 16.43
N VAL A 15 -10.42 13.03 17.41
CA VAL A 15 -10.17 11.59 17.35
C VAL A 15 -11.49 10.84 17.24
N TYR A 16 -11.67 10.17 16.11
CA TYR A 16 -12.82 9.32 15.83
C TYR A 16 -12.47 7.86 16.11
N THR A 17 -13.35 7.21 16.87
CA THR A 17 -13.28 5.82 17.30
C THR A 17 -14.61 5.14 17.00
N SER A 18 -14.64 3.81 17.06
CA SER A 18 -15.87 3.04 16.93
C SER A 18 -16.83 3.22 18.11
N LYS A 19 -16.42 3.94 19.17
CA LYS A 19 -17.26 4.23 20.34
C LYS A 19 -17.94 5.61 20.27
N ASN A 20 -17.34 6.56 19.56
CA ASN A 20 -17.84 7.95 19.48
C ASN A 20 -18.23 8.38 18.06
N SER A 21 -18.18 7.46 17.09
CA SER A 21 -18.50 7.73 15.69
C SER A 21 -19.06 6.50 14.99
N LYS A 22 -19.44 6.63 13.71
CA LYS A 22 -19.87 5.51 12.85
C LYS A 22 -18.71 4.74 12.20
N LEU A 23 -17.47 5.04 12.59
CA LEU A 23 -16.31 4.27 12.16
C LEU A 23 -16.45 2.82 12.69
N PRO A 24 -16.34 1.78 11.85
CA PRO A 24 -16.57 0.40 12.28
C PRO A 24 -15.42 -0.19 13.10
N SER A 25 -14.21 0.38 13.01
CA SER A 25 -13.01 -0.10 13.71
C SER A 25 -12.01 1.02 13.95
N ASP A 26 -11.38 0.99 15.13
CA ASP A 26 -10.26 1.88 15.49
C ASP A 26 -8.95 1.52 14.74
N LYS A 27 -8.90 0.34 14.10
CA LYS A 27 -7.75 -0.11 13.31
C LYS A 27 -7.86 0.41 11.89
N ILE A 28 -7.37 1.63 11.69
CA ILE A 28 -7.21 2.22 10.35
C ILE A 28 -6.02 1.58 9.64
N ARG A 29 -6.24 1.13 8.39
CA ARG A 29 -5.24 0.45 7.57
C ARG A 29 -4.66 1.37 6.50
N LYS A 30 -5.53 2.03 5.74
CA LYS A 30 -5.15 2.94 4.64
C LYS A 30 -6.20 4.04 4.51
N ILE A 31 -5.76 5.24 4.12
CA ILE A 31 -6.62 6.39 3.82
C ILE A 31 -6.24 6.90 2.44
N ILE A 32 -7.22 7.15 1.57
CA ILE A 32 -7.02 7.72 0.23
C ILE A 32 -8.10 8.77 -0.03
N LYS A 33 -7.72 9.91 -0.60
CA LYS A 33 -8.67 10.91 -1.09
C LYS A 33 -9.03 10.61 -2.55
N ILE A 34 -10.33 10.60 -2.85
CA ILE A 34 -10.86 10.46 -4.21
C ILE A 34 -11.85 11.60 -4.44
N LYS A 35 -11.44 12.58 -5.25
CA LYS A 35 -12.20 13.83 -5.47
C LYS A 35 -12.54 14.48 -4.11
N ASP A 36 -13.83 14.63 -3.80
CA ASP A 36 -14.32 15.24 -2.55
C ASP A 36 -14.52 14.22 -1.41
N ASN A 37 -14.23 12.93 -1.64
CA ASN A 37 -14.43 11.88 -0.65
C ASN A 37 -13.11 11.37 -0.11
N ILE A 38 -13.12 10.90 1.13
CA ILE A 38 -12.02 10.14 1.72
C ILE A 38 -12.48 8.70 1.86
N LEU A 39 -11.73 7.76 1.30
CA LEU A 39 -11.88 6.34 1.57
C LEU A 39 -10.93 5.92 2.68
N ILE A 40 -11.44 5.08 3.57
CA ILE A 40 -10.73 4.60 4.74
C ILE A 40 -10.90 3.08 4.78
N ALA A 41 -9.82 2.37 4.50
CA ALA A 41 -9.74 0.94 4.74
C ALA A 41 -9.50 0.70 6.24
N THR A 42 -10.31 -0.16 6.85
CA THR A 42 -10.22 -0.51 8.26
C THR A 42 -10.15 -2.02 8.43
N SER A 43 -9.96 -2.48 9.67
CA SER A 43 -10.04 -3.90 9.97
C SER A 43 -11.46 -4.49 10.01
N LYS A 44 -12.50 -3.70 9.68
CA LYS A 44 -13.92 -4.10 9.69
C LYS A 44 -14.69 -3.42 8.55
N GLY A 45 -14.07 -3.37 7.37
CA GLY A 45 -14.69 -2.83 6.17
C GLY A 45 -14.09 -1.54 5.63
N LEU A 46 -14.57 -1.16 4.45
CA LEU A 46 -14.24 0.04 3.72
C LEU A 46 -15.27 1.11 4.06
N VAL A 47 -14.77 2.28 4.43
CA VAL A 47 -15.57 3.41 4.85
C VAL A 47 -15.36 4.55 3.88
N LYS A 48 -16.43 5.25 3.56
CA LYS A 48 -16.42 6.52 2.88
C LYS A 48 -16.68 7.62 3.91
N TYR A 49 -15.86 8.65 3.90
CA TYR A 49 -16.02 9.86 4.70
C TYR A 49 -16.22 11.06 3.78
N SER A 50 -17.27 11.83 4.08
CA SER A 50 -17.58 13.11 3.43
C SER A 50 -17.92 14.14 4.50
N ASN A 51 -19.11 14.04 5.09
CA ASN A 51 -19.51 14.77 6.30
C ASN A 51 -19.58 13.85 7.54
N ASP A 52 -19.80 12.55 7.31
CA ASP A 52 -19.88 11.50 8.33
C ASP A 52 -19.34 10.19 7.74
N PHE A 53 -19.12 9.19 8.58
CA PHE A 53 -18.63 7.87 8.18
C PHE A 53 -19.77 6.98 7.67
N GLU A 54 -19.59 6.44 6.47
CA GLU A 54 -20.47 5.46 5.86
C GLU A 54 -19.70 4.18 5.54
N VAL A 55 -20.08 3.05 6.12
CA VAL A 55 -19.55 1.75 5.72
C VAL A 55 -20.11 1.38 4.35
N ILE A 56 -19.26 1.28 3.34
CA ILE A 56 -19.66 1.01 1.94
C ILE A 56 -19.39 -0.42 1.49
N LEU A 57 -18.47 -1.13 2.15
CA LEU A 57 -18.21 -2.56 1.93
C LEU A 57 -17.77 -3.23 3.25
N SER A 58 -18.49 -4.25 3.71
CA SER A 58 -18.11 -5.04 4.90
C SER A 58 -18.75 -6.43 4.90
N SER A 59 -18.29 -7.31 5.81
CA SER A 59 -18.91 -8.63 6.01
C SER A 59 -20.39 -8.47 6.37
N ASP A 60 -20.71 -7.62 7.34
CA ASP A 60 -22.09 -7.44 7.82
C ASP A 60 -23.03 -6.83 6.76
N LYS A 61 -22.52 -5.90 5.94
CA LYS A 61 -23.32 -5.20 4.92
C LYS A 61 -23.48 -6.03 3.64
N ASN A 62 -22.46 -6.79 3.24
CA ASN A 62 -22.37 -7.38 1.91
C ASN A 62 -22.19 -8.90 1.90
N GLY A 63 -21.98 -9.54 3.05
CA GLY A 63 -21.73 -10.97 3.16
C GLY A 63 -20.37 -11.40 2.62
N ILE A 64 -19.39 -10.49 2.53
CA ILE A 64 -18.01 -10.84 2.16
C ILE A 64 -17.31 -11.60 3.29
N ILE A 65 -16.36 -12.46 2.93
CA ILE A 65 -15.73 -13.40 3.86
C ILE A 65 -14.70 -12.70 4.77
N ASP A 66 -14.00 -11.72 4.23
CA ASP A 66 -12.87 -11.05 4.88
C ASP A 66 -12.96 -9.56 4.58
N ASP A 67 -13.14 -8.76 5.62
CA ASP A 67 -13.27 -7.30 5.58
C ASP A 67 -12.16 -6.58 6.37
N ASP A 68 -11.08 -7.28 6.73
CA ASP A 68 -9.84 -6.65 7.17
C ASP A 68 -9.04 -6.20 5.94
N PHE A 69 -9.37 -5.01 5.43
CA PHE A 69 -8.74 -4.43 4.24
C PHE A 69 -7.38 -3.83 4.58
N ILE A 70 -6.32 -4.60 4.40
CA ILE A 70 -4.93 -4.29 4.77
C ILE A 70 -4.29 -3.26 3.84
N SER A 71 -4.62 -3.33 2.55
CA SER A 71 -4.11 -2.41 1.52
C SER A 71 -5.25 -1.91 0.65
N MET A 72 -5.05 -0.73 0.06
CA MET A 72 -6.05 -0.10 -0.81
C MET A 72 -5.33 0.74 -1.86
N SER A 73 -5.83 0.68 -3.08
CA SER A 73 -5.47 1.59 -4.17
C SER A 73 -6.67 1.83 -5.09
N VAL A 74 -6.62 2.86 -5.92
CA VAL A 74 -7.72 3.27 -6.79
C VAL A 74 -7.16 3.43 -8.19
N ASP A 75 -7.76 2.78 -9.17
CA ASP A 75 -7.33 2.93 -10.56
C ASP A 75 -7.99 4.12 -11.26
N HIS A 76 -7.53 4.42 -12.49
CA HIS A 76 -8.02 5.54 -13.30
C HIS A 76 -9.52 5.45 -13.63
N ASN A 77 -10.15 4.28 -13.49
CA ASN A 77 -11.57 4.07 -13.68
C ASN A 77 -12.37 4.18 -12.37
N ASN A 78 -11.74 4.66 -11.29
CA ASN A 78 -12.31 4.74 -9.94
C ASN A 78 -12.71 3.36 -9.36
N VAL A 79 -12.08 2.27 -9.82
CA VAL A 79 -12.22 0.98 -9.17
C VAL A 79 -11.30 0.95 -7.95
N VAL A 80 -11.87 0.65 -6.79
CA VAL A 80 -11.14 0.50 -5.54
C VAL A 80 -10.64 -0.93 -5.46
N TRP A 81 -9.32 -1.10 -5.44
CA TRP A 81 -8.64 -2.37 -5.25
C TRP A 81 -8.27 -2.51 -3.78
N LEU A 82 -8.70 -3.59 -3.12
CA LEU A 82 -8.52 -3.82 -1.69
C LEU A 82 -7.83 -5.16 -1.46
N GLY A 83 -6.79 -5.18 -0.65
CA GLY A 83 -6.10 -6.40 -0.27
C GLY A 83 -6.51 -6.89 1.11
N THR A 84 -6.74 -8.19 1.24
CA THR A 84 -6.97 -8.85 2.54
C THR A 84 -6.03 -10.04 2.73
N ASN A 85 -6.23 -10.82 3.79
CA ASN A 85 -5.53 -12.09 3.96
C ASN A 85 -6.19 -13.25 3.17
N SER A 86 -7.38 -13.01 2.64
CA SER A 86 -8.18 -14.00 1.91
C SER A 86 -8.23 -13.78 0.40
N GLY A 87 -7.75 -12.63 -0.09
CA GLY A 87 -7.63 -12.34 -1.50
C GLY A 87 -7.58 -10.86 -1.83
N LEU A 88 -7.71 -10.57 -3.12
CA LEU A 88 -7.84 -9.24 -3.69
C LEU A 88 -9.33 -8.97 -4.00
N TYR A 89 -9.84 -7.82 -3.59
CA TYR A 89 -11.15 -7.35 -3.98
C TYR A 89 -11.03 -6.20 -4.98
N SER A 90 -11.95 -6.15 -5.93
CA SER A 90 -12.24 -4.96 -6.72
C SER A 90 -13.64 -4.46 -6.36
N PHE A 91 -13.80 -3.17 -6.08
CA PHE A 91 -15.08 -2.56 -5.71
C PHE A 91 -15.33 -1.30 -6.56
N SER A 92 -16.49 -1.25 -7.22
CA SER A 92 -16.94 -0.08 -7.98
C SER A 92 -18.45 -0.09 -8.10
N ASN A 93 -19.09 1.08 -7.96
CA ASN A 93 -20.54 1.24 -8.11
C ASN A 93 -21.37 0.24 -7.27
N ASN A 94 -20.97 0.02 -6.01
CA ASN A 94 -21.57 -0.97 -5.10
C ASN A 94 -21.49 -2.44 -5.55
N ILE A 95 -20.74 -2.72 -6.60
CA ILE A 95 -20.44 -4.07 -7.08
C ILE A 95 -19.02 -4.41 -6.62
N TRP A 96 -18.86 -5.62 -6.07
CA TRP A 96 -17.55 -6.15 -5.71
C TRP A 96 -17.29 -7.48 -6.41
N ARG A 97 -16.00 -7.80 -6.58
CA ARG A 97 -15.51 -9.13 -6.98
C ARG A 97 -14.35 -9.50 -6.06
N ILE A 98 -14.15 -10.80 -5.86
CA ILE A 98 -13.02 -11.36 -5.12
C ILE A 98 -12.18 -12.26 -6.02
N TYR A 99 -10.87 -12.05 -5.99
CA TYR A 99 -9.86 -12.87 -6.65
C TYR A 99 -9.02 -13.55 -5.57
N ASN A 100 -8.90 -14.86 -5.64
CA ASN A 100 -8.11 -15.70 -4.76
C ASN A 100 -7.45 -16.84 -5.56
N THR A 101 -6.57 -17.60 -4.90
CA THR A 101 -5.81 -18.68 -5.54
C THR A 101 -6.67 -19.82 -6.11
N LYS A 102 -7.98 -19.87 -5.81
CA LYS A 102 -8.90 -20.91 -6.31
C LYS A 102 -9.67 -20.46 -7.56
N ASN A 103 -9.81 -19.16 -7.79
CA ASN A 103 -10.62 -18.62 -8.88
C ASN A 103 -9.88 -17.64 -9.80
N SER A 104 -8.56 -17.48 -9.62
CA SER A 104 -7.72 -16.56 -10.39
C SER A 104 -6.27 -17.03 -10.40
N GLU A 105 -5.41 -16.33 -11.14
CA GLU A 105 -3.96 -16.59 -11.20
C GLU A 105 -3.18 -15.99 -10.03
N LEU A 106 -3.89 -15.46 -9.03
CA LEU A 106 -3.28 -14.93 -7.84
C LEU A 106 -2.36 -15.99 -7.18
N PRO A 107 -1.06 -15.72 -7.00
CA PRO A 107 -0.11 -16.73 -6.52
C PRO A 107 -0.32 -17.02 -5.03
N ASN A 108 -0.91 -16.08 -4.28
CA ASN A 108 -1.16 -16.17 -2.85
C ASN A 108 -2.28 -15.21 -2.41
N ASN A 109 -3.10 -15.63 -1.44
CA ASN A 109 -4.23 -14.84 -0.93
C ASN A 109 -3.84 -13.68 -0.02
N ASN A 110 -2.64 -13.66 0.58
CA ASN A 110 -2.20 -12.56 1.42
C ASN A 110 -1.75 -11.39 0.55
N ILE A 111 -2.58 -10.35 0.49
CA ILE A 111 -2.33 -9.12 -0.25
C ILE A 111 -1.91 -8.03 0.71
N TRP A 112 -0.63 -7.63 0.65
CA TRP A 112 -0.05 -6.69 1.60
C TRP A 112 0.06 -5.28 1.07
N ASP A 113 0.18 -5.10 -0.24
CA ASP A 113 0.22 -3.78 -0.86
C ASP A 113 -0.31 -3.82 -2.28
N ILE A 114 -0.83 -2.69 -2.75
CA ILE A 114 -1.37 -2.52 -4.10
C ILE A 114 -0.97 -1.14 -4.60
N VAL A 115 -0.37 -1.08 -5.78
CA VAL A 115 0.00 0.16 -6.46
C VAL A 115 -0.55 0.11 -7.88
N ILE A 116 -1.03 1.24 -8.39
CA ILE A 116 -1.44 1.38 -9.79
C ILE A 116 -0.39 2.26 -10.45
N ASP A 117 0.18 1.81 -11.57
CA ASP A 117 1.09 2.63 -12.36
C ASP A 117 0.34 3.61 -13.29
N GLY A 118 1.09 4.47 -13.98
CA GLY A 118 0.57 5.51 -14.88
C GLY A 118 -0.16 4.95 -16.10
N GLU A 119 0.06 3.68 -16.45
CA GLU A 119 -0.68 2.98 -17.50
C GLU A 119 -1.94 2.28 -16.96
N GLY A 120 -2.18 2.32 -15.65
CA GLY A 120 -3.30 1.67 -14.99
C GLY A 120 -3.09 0.18 -14.71
N LYS A 121 -1.88 -0.36 -14.91
CA LYS A 121 -1.54 -1.73 -14.49
C LYS A 121 -1.45 -1.79 -12.97
N LYS A 122 -2.06 -2.84 -12.42
CA LYS A 122 -2.14 -3.04 -10.97
C LYS A 122 -0.99 -3.91 -10.53
N TRP A 123 -0.13 -3.41 -9.66
CA TRP A 123 0.99 -4.12 -9.04
C TRP A 123 0.60 -4.56 -7.63
N ILE A 124 0.54 -5.87 -7.40
CA ILE A 124 -0.01 -6.42 -6.17
C ILE A 124 1.06 -7.22 -5.43
N ALA A 125 1.41 -6.76 -4.23
CA ALA A 125 2.42 -7.36 -3.37
C ALA A 125 1.82 -8.54 -2.59
N THR A 126 2.46 -9.71 -2.69
CA THR A 126 1.99 -10.93 -2.03
C THR A 126 3.12 -11.65 -1.29
N LYS A 127 2.77 -12.70 -0.53
CA LYS A 127 3.75 -13.63 0.07
C LYS A 127 4.54 -14.45 -0.96
N ARG A 128 4.09 -14.52 -2.22
CA ARG A 128 4.71 -15.36 -3.27
C ARG A 128 5.26 -14.58 -4.48
N GLY A 129 5.36 -13.27 -4.37
CA GLY A 129 5.91 -12.38 -5.38
C GLY A 129 5.02 -11.16 -5.59
N ILE A 130 5.28 -10.43 -6.66
CA ILE A 130 4.41 -9.39 -7.18
C ILE A 130 3.63 -9.98 -8.34
N ILE A 131 2.32 -9.81 -8.34
CA ILE A 131 1.47 -10.19 -9.47
C ILE A 131 0.92 -8.91 -10.07
N THR A 132 0.99 -8.79 -11.39
CA THR A 132 0.42 -7.64 -12.11
C THR A 132 -0.89 -8.00 -12.77
N ILE A 133 -1.80 -7.04 -12.91
CA ILE A 133 -3.06 -7.20 -13.65
C ILE A 133 -3.20 -6.02 -14.63
N GLN A 134 -3.34 -6.33 -15.92
CA GLN A 134 -3.62 -5.38 -17.00
C GLN A 134 -4.41 -6.12 -18.08
N ASP A 135 -5.56 -5.59 -18.50
CA ASP A 135 -6.41 -6.20 -19.55
C ASP A 135 -6.67 -7.71 -19.37
N ASP A 136 -7.06 -8.09 -18.15
CA ASP A 136 -7.27 -9.48 -17.71
C ASP A 136 -6.04 -10.40 -17.79
N GLN A 137 -4.85 -9.88 -18.12
CA GLN A 137 -3.59 -10.60 -18.10
C GLN A 137 -2.92 -10.49 -16.73
N TRP A 138 -2.40 -11.63 -16.26
CA TRP A 138 -1.73 -11.74 -14.98
C TRP A 138 -0.27 -12.12 -15.19
N VAL A 139 0.68 -11.30 -14.69
CA VAL A 139 2.11 -11.58 -14.83
C VAL A 139 2.80 -11.60 -13.48
N LEU A 140 3.41 -12.75 -13.15
CA LEU A 140 4.07 -13.00 -11.87
C LEU A 140 5.56 -12.65 -11.91
N PHE A 141 5.98 -11.76 -11.02
CA PHE A 141 7.37 -11.44 -10.72
C PHE A 141 7.78 -12.01 -9.35
N ASN A 142 8.78 -12.88 -9.33
CA ASN A 142 9.28 -13.52 -8.10
C ASN A 142 10.80 -13.76 -8.19
N LYS A 143 11.41 -14.33 -7.13
CA LYS A 143 12.86 -14.55 -7.06
C LYS A 143 13.45 -15.48 -8.15
N LYS A 144 12.61 -16.22 -8.89
CA LYS A 144 13.05 -17.13 -9.95
C LYS A 144 13.23 -16.41 -11.29
N ASN A 145 12.46 -15.35 -11.53
CA ASN A 145 12.44 -14.63 -12.81
C ASN A 145 12.77 -13.14 -12.68
N THR A 146 13.16 -12.68 -11.49
CA THR A 146 13.62 -11.32 -11.24
C THR A 146 14.84 -11.33 -10.33
N PRO A 147 15.53 -10.19 -10.17
CA PRO A 147 16.62 -10.07 -9.22
C PRO A 147 16.19 -9.97 -7.74
N LEU A 148 14.90 -10.13 -7.43
CA LEU A 148 14.39 -10.20 -6.06
C LEU A 148 15.05 -11.34 -5.28
N LYS A 149 15.44 -11.08 -4.03
CA LYS A 149 16.09 -12.07 -3.14
C LYS A 149 15.10 -12.85 -2.26
N THR A 150 13.82 -12.50 -2.35
CA THR A 150 12.72 -13.09 -1.59
C THR A 150 11.44 -13.04 -2.43
N ASN A 151 10.47 -13.87 -2.06
CA ASN A 151 9.12 -13.81 -2.64
C ASN A 151 8.14 -13.06 -1.73
N THR A 152 8.53 -12.77 -0.50
CA THR A 152 7.70 -12.08 0.48
C THR A 152 7.81 -10.59 0.22
N ILE A 153 6.85 -10.02 -0.50
CA ILE A 153 6.88 -8.60 -0.88
C ILE A 153 5.82 -7.86 -0.09
N LYS A 154 6.23 -6.94 0.78
CA LYS A 154 5.33 -6.26 1.72
C LYS A 154 4.98 -4.83 1.33
N SER A 155 5.79 -4.20 0.47
CA SER A 155 5.59 -2.80 0.12
C SER A 155 6.08 -2.52 -1.30
N LEU A 156 5.28 -1.75 -2.02
CA LEU A 156 5.52 -1.25 -3.36
C LEU A 156 5.27 0.26 -3.37
N VAL A 157 5.99 0.99 -4.21
CA VAL A 157 5.63 2.37 -4.59
C VAL A 157 5.87 2.56 -6.08
N TYR A 158 5.06 3.40 -6.70
CA TYR A 158 5.23 3.86 -8.08
C TYR A 158 5.68 5.31 -8.03
N ASP A 159 6.77 5.62 -8.71
CA ASP A 159 7.37 6.95 -8.70
C ASP A 159 6.98 7.78 -9.92
N ASP A 160 7.31 9.07 -9.89
CA ASP A 160 6.99 10.02 -10.98
C ASP A 160 7.81 9.79 -12.26
N TYR A 161 8.70 8.79 -12.26
CA TYR A 161 9.55 8.38 -13.39
C TYR A 161 9.14 7.02 -13.95
N ASP A 162 7.89 6.64 -13.72
CA ASP A 162 7.29 5.41 -14.18
C ASP A 162 7.97 4.13 -13.65
N GLN A 163 8.67 4.20 -12.50
CA GLN A 163 9.32 3.05 -11.89
C GLN A 163 8.54 2.48 -10.71
N ILE A 164 8.53 1.16 -10.63
CA ILE A 164 8.06 0.42 -9.46
C ILE A 164 9.21 0.11 -8.54
N TRP A 165 9.17 0.65 -7.33
CA TRP A 165 10.12 0.33 -6.27
C TRP A 165 9.56 -0.74 -5.36
N VAL A 166 10.41 -1.72 -5.04
CA VAL A 166 10.05 -2.90 -4.26
C VAL A 166 10.90 -2.97 -3.01
N GLY A 167 10.23 -2.84 -1.86
CA GLY A 167 10.85 -2.98 -0.55
C GLY A 167 10.80 -4.44 -0.10
N THR A 168 11.97 -5.01 0.22
CA THR A 168 12.06 -6.38 0.74
C THR A 168 12.88 -6.47 2.01
N ASP A 169 12.73 -7.58 2.72
CA ASP A 169 13.57 -7.95 3.86
C ASP A 169 15.07 -8.12 3.52
N LYS A 170 15.42 -8.09 2.23
CA LYS A 170 16.78 -8.36 1.72
C LYS A 170 17.32 -7.26 0.80
N GLY A 171 16.67 -6.12 0.73
CA GLY A 171 17.08 -5.00 -0.11
C GLY A 171 15.93 -4.27 -0.78
N VAL A 172 16.29 -3.26 -1.56
CA VAL A 172 15.40 -2.50 -2.44
C VAL A 172 15.80 -2.76 -3.89
N VAL A 173 14.81 -2.97 -4.75
CA VAL A 173 14.99 -3.01 -6.21
C VAL A 173 13.97 -2.07 -6.85
N SER A 174 14.29 -1.53 -8.02
CA SER A 174 13.31 -0.83 -8.88
C SER A 174 13.17 -1.54 -10.23
N PHE A 175 12.05 -1.30 -10.90
CA PHE A 175 11.71 -1.80 -12.23
C PHE A 175 11.16 -0.66 -13.07
N ASP A 176 11.71 -0.43 -14.26
CA ASP A 176 11.35 0.69 -15.16
C ASP A 176 10.41 0.30 -16.31
N GLY A 177 9.87 -0.92 -16.28
CA GLY A 177 9.06 -1.48 -17.38
C GLY A 177 9.82 -2.48 -18.24
N GLU A 178 11.15 -2.41 -18.27
CA GLU A 178 12.02 -3.29 -19.07
C GLU A 178 13.02 -4.03 -18.19
N ASP A 179 13.73 -3.30 -17.33
CA ASP A 179 14.88 -3.75 -16.57
C ASP A 179 14.73 -3.55 -15.05
N TRP A 180 15.40 -4.42 -14.30
CA TRP A 180 15.43 -4.38 -12.83
C TRP A 180 16.75 -3.82 -12.32
N LYS A 181 16.69 -2.77 -11.50
CA LYS A 181 17.85 -2.16 -10.84
C LYS A 181 17.90 -2.54 -9.35
N LYS A 182 19.08 -2.93 -8.86
CA LYS A 182 19.32 -3.18 -7.42
C LYS A 182 19.88 -1.94 -6.75
N HIS A 183 19.30 -1.55 -5.62
CA HIS A 183 19.78 -0.42 -4.82
C HIS A 183 20.57 -0.90 -3.61
N LYS A 184 21.71 -0.24 -3.33
CA LYS A 184 22.56 -0.60 -2.19
C LYS A 184 22.01 0.06 -0.92
N ILE A 185 21.62 -0.77 0.06
CA ILE A 185 21.32 -0.30 1.40
C ILE A 185 22.62 -0.32 2.22
N SER A 186 22.95 0.83 2.83
CA SER A 186 24.13 1.04 3.68
C SER A 186 24.24 0.02 4.83
N HIS A 187 23.11 -0.40 5.42
CA HIS A 187 23.07 -1.42 6.47
C HIS A 187 22.70 -2.82 5.96
N LYS A 188 23.68 -3.74 5.96
CA LYS A 188 23.43 -5.17 5.69
C LYS A 188 22.39 -5.71 6.69
N LYS A 189 21.27 -6.24 6.18
CA LYS A 189 20.13 -6.83 6.92
C LYS A 189 19.10 -5.85 7.52
N ALA A 190 19.00 -4.63 7.02
CA ALA A 190 17.88 -3.76 7.37
C ALA A 190 16.59 -4.30 6.73
N LEU A 191 15.65 -4.76 7.55
CA LEU A 191 14.34 -5.24 7.11
C LEU A 191 13.53 -4.03 6.66
N VAL A 192 13.29 -3.87 5.36
CA VAL A 192 12.39 -2.81 4.86
C VAL A 192 10.97 -3.15 5.30
N THR A 193 10.37 -2.24 6.06
CA THR A 193 9.01 -2.39 6.58
C THR A 193 8.00 -1.67 5.73
N SER A 194 8.39 -0.55 5.11
CA SER A 194 7.52 0.25 4.25
C SER A 194 8.35 1.14 3.33
N LEU A 195 7.77 1.47 2.20
CA LEU A 195 8.22 2.50 1.28
C LEU A 195 7.15 3.60 1.20
N PHE A 196 7.57 4.85 1.06
CA PHE A 196 6.70 5.95 0.63
C PHE A 196 7.49 6.95 -0.22
N ILE A 197 6.78 7.74 -1.02
CA ILE A 197 7.34 8.79 -1.87
C ILE A 197 6.78 10.12 -1.39
N ASP A 198 7.62 11.16 -1.34
CA ASP A 198 7.19 12.52 -1.02
C ASP A 198 6.92 13.36 -2.28
N ASP A 199 6.37 14.57 -2.10
CA ASP A 199 6.08 15.53 -3.18
C ASP A 199 7.31 15.96 -4.01
N PHE A 200 8.52 15.62 -3.59
CA PHE A 200 9.77 15.89 -4.32
C PHE A 200 10.34 14.63 -5.00
N ASP A 201 9.55 13.55 -5.04
CA ASP A 201 9.91 12.24 -5.53
C ASP A 201 11.13 11.60 -4.83
N ASN A 202 11.34 11.93 -3.55
CA ASN A 202 12.28 11.18 -2.73
C ASN A 202 11.65 9.88 -2.26
N LYS A 203 12.42 8.79 -2.31
CA LYS A 203 11.99 7.46 -1.90
C LYS A 203 12.42 7.23 -0.46
N TRP A 204 11.45 7.20 0.43
CA TRP A 204 11.63 6.96 1.85
C TRP A 204 11.52 5.47 2.13
N VAL A 205 12.64 4.87 2.53
CA VAL A 205 12.76 3.45 2.88
C VAL A 205 12.83 3.32 4.39
N CYS A 206 11.71 2.96 5.00
CA CYS A 206 11.67 2.68 6.43
C CYS A 206 12.16 1.26 6.69
N THR A 207 13.08 1.11 7.63
CA THR A 207 13.55 -0.17 8.13
C THR A 207 13.22 -0.31 9.61
N LEU A 208 13.42 -1.50 10.19
CA LEU A 208 13.30 -1.68 11.64
C LEU A 208 14.32 -0.87 12.47
N LYS A 209 15.36 -0.29 11.86
CA LYS A 209 16.46 0.36 12.56
C LYS A 209 16.60 1.84 12.22
N ASP A 210 16.28 2.22 11.00
CA ASP A 210 16.56 3.53 10.43
C ASP A 210 15.60 3.84 9.28
N VAL A 211 15.63 5.09 8.83
CA VAL A 211 14.96 5.57 7.63
C VAL A 211 16.03 6.00 6.64
N ILE A 212 15.99 5.43 5.44
CA ILE A 212 16.93 5.71 4.35
C ILE A 212 16.17 6.47 3.29
N VAL A 213 16.73 7.57 2.80
CA VAL A 213 16.10 8.38 1.75
C VAL A 213 16.94 8.25 0.50
N TYR A 214 16.31 7.91 -0.63
CA TYR A 214 16.93 8.01 -1.94
C TYR A 214 16.36 9.23 -2.66
N ASN A 215 17.21 9.98 -3.33
CA ASN A 215 16.77 11.02 -4.23
C ASN A 215 16.14 10.40 -5.50
N ILE A 216 15.71 11.31 -6.37
CA ILE A 216 15.12 11.05 -7.68
C ILE A 216 15.92 10.07 -8.56
N ASP A 217 17.26 10.15 -8.52
CA ASP A 217 18.18 9.30 -9.30
C ASP A 217 18.43 7.92 -8.66
N GLY A 218 17.82 7.67 -7.49
CA GLY A 218 18.10 6.49 -6.67
C GLY A 218 19.43 6.56 -5.93
N VAL A 219 19.92 7.77 -5.64
CA VAL A 219 21.12 8.01 -4.82
C VAL A 219 20.71 8.23 -3.37
N GLU A 220 21.27 7.43 -2.46
CA GLU A 220 21.03 7.55 -1.01
C GLU A 220 21.52 8.90 -0.47
N PHE A 221 20.64 9.62 0.23
CA PHE A 221 21.01 10.73 1.10
C PHE A 221 21.81 10.18 2.29
N LYS A 222 23.12 10.38 2.28
CA LYS A 222 23.97 10.06 3.44
C LYS A 222 23.86 11.14 4.50
N ASN A 223 22.76 11.13 5.24
CA ASN A 223 22.60 12.00 6.39
C ASN A 223 23.34 11.41 7.60
N ASN A 224 24.43 12.06 8.03
CA ASN A 224 25.10 11.83 9.31
C ASN A 224 24.25 12.39 10.48
N ILE A 225 22.96 12.03 10.56
CA ILE A 225 22.07 12.54 11.61
C ILE A 225 22.01 11.52 12.74
N SER A 226 22.88 11.71 13.72
CA SER A 226 22.90 11.01 15.01
C SER A 226 21.87 11.62 15.97
N ALA A 227 20.57 11.54 15.68
CA ALA A 227 19.55 12.03 16.60
C ALA A 227 18.44 11.01 16.81
N GLN A 228 18.34 10.50 18.04
CA GLN A 228 17.46 9.40 18.45
C GLN A 228 15.95 9.65 18.33
N ASN A 229 15.50 10.86 17.99
CA ASN A 229 14.06 11.21 17.94
C ASN A 229 13.76 12.25 16.85
N SER A 230 14.05 11.95 15.58
CA SER A 230 13.60 12.78 14.47
C SER A 230 12.34 12.17 13.83
N VAL A 231 11.24 12.93 13.86
CA VAL A 231 10.05 12.65 13.04
C VAL A 231 10.27 13.38 11.74
N ILE A 232 10.28 12.65 10.64
CA ILE A 232 10.30 13.25 9.31
C ILE A 232 8.87 13.22 8.78
N VAL A 233 8.32 14.41 8.61
CA VAL A 233 7.01 14.64 8.02
C VAL A 233 7.26 15.09 6.59
N SER A 234 6.94 14.25 5.60
CA SER A 234 6.70 14.78 4.26
C SER A 234 5.31 15.41 4.23
N LYS A 235 5.15 16.47 3.43
CA LYS A 235 3.82 16.97 3.10
C LYS A 235 3.02 15.90 2.35
#